data_AF-A0A4Y2QIZ1-F1
#
_entry.id   AF-A0A4Y2QIZ1-F1
#
_cell.length_a   1.000
_cell.length_b   1.000
_cell.length_c   1.000
_cell.angle_alpha   90.00
_cell.angle_beta   90.00
_cell.angle_gamma   90.00
#
_symmetry.space_group_name_H-M   'P 1'
#
loop_
_entity.id
_entity.type
_entity.pdbx_description
1 polymer ?
#
loop_
_entity_poly.entity_id
_entity_poly.type
_entity_poly.pdbx_seq_one_letter_code
_entity_poly.pdbx_strand_id
1 'polypeptide(L)'
;MLQDGFELRDWESTECETEHGWETPVLGMKWNRQLDSLRVNMSWMNKLSLEKITKRIMLSVAHKVFDPIGYTAPVMLCPKLMLQKAWKMSIGWDTEITGNLRKEFLQWFQDLKILEESHISRWINVTAENLKHCTIHTFCDASKEAYAAVVFLRLEEEGSVKLPLLATKSRIAPLRGGTIPCMELPW
;
A
#
# COMPACT_ATOMS: atom_id res chain seq x y z
N MET A 1 12.12 -25.28 32.18
CA MET A 1 12.66 -23.91 32.09
C MET A 1 12.69 -23.49 30.64
N LEU A 2 11.69 -22.70 30.24
CA LEU A 2 11.84 -21.56 29.34
C LEU A 2 10.93 -20.50 29.98
N GLN A 3 11.52 -19.80 30.95
CA GLN A 3 10.96 -18.63 31.61
C GLN A 3 11.24 -17.45 30.70
N ASP A 4 10.38 -17.18 29.74
CA ASP A 4 10.25 -15.86 29.15
C ASP A 4 8.82 -15.77 28.62
N GLY A 5 8.03 -14.87 29.20
CA GLY A 5 6.61 -14.66 28.96
C GLY A 5 6.30 -14.10 27.57
N PHE A 6 6.80 -14.75 26.53
CA PHE A 6 6.34 -14.55 25.17
C PHE A 6 5.12 -15.46 24.97
N GLU A 7 3.93 -14.93 25.28
CA GLU A 7 2.70 -15.49 24.71
C GLU A 7 2.82 -15.36 23.19
N LEU A 8 3.27 -16.44 22.55
CA LEU A 8 3.17 -16.61 21.12
C LEU A 8 1.67 -16.57 20.80
N ARG A 9 1.21 -15.42 20.28
CA ARG A 9 -0.16 -15.30 19.76
C ARG A 9 -0.41 -16.43 18.77
N ASP A 10 -1.58 -17.03 18.90
CA ASP A 10 -2.04 -18.25 18.24
C ASP A 10 -1.44 -18.44 16.83
N TRP A 11 -0.74 -19.56 16.65
CA TRP A 11 -0.29 -19.99 15.33
C TRP A 11 -1.51 -20.35 14.49
N GLU A 12 -1.89 -19.47 13.58
CA GLU A 12 -2.98 -19.74 12.64
C GLU A 12 -2.43 -20.40 11.37
N SER A 13 -2.89 -21.63 11.11
CA SER A 13 -2.56 -22.37 9.89
C SER A 13 -3.63 -22.19 8.82
N THR A 14 -3.28 -22.52 7.57
CA THR A 14 -4.20 -22.50 6.42
C THR A 14 -5.36 -23.49 6.56
N GLU A 15 -5.24 -24.48 7.45
CA GLU A 15 -6.08 -25.68 7.49
C GLU A 15 -7.25 -25.61 8.49
N CYS A 16 -7.35 -24.54 9.31
CA CYS A 16 -8.29 -24.51 10.43
C CYS A 16 -9.24 -23.31 10.35
N GLU A 17 -10.52 -23.53 10.03
CA GLU A 17 -11.53 -22.46 10.07
C GLU A 17 -11.66 -21.94 11.52
N THR A 18 -11.43 -20.65 11.73
CA THR A 18 -11.55 -20.03 13.07
C THR A 18 -12.98 -19.51 13.25
N GLU A 19 -13.36 -19.13 14.47
CA GLU A 19 -14.67 -18.50 14.75
C GLU A 19 -14.94 -17.23 13.91
N HIS A 20 -13.90 -16.65 13.29
CA HIS A 20 -13.93 -15.46 12.45
C HIS A 20 -13.83 -15.76 10.94
N GLY A 21 -13.93 -17.04 10.53
CA GLY A 21 -13.85 -17.50 9.15
C GLY A 21 -12.42 -17.68 8.63
N TRP A 22 -12.21 -17.41 7.33
CA TRP A 22 -10.93 -17.60 6.64
C TRP A 22 -9.98 -16.39 6.73
N GLU A 23 -10.38 -15.31 7.43
CA GLU A 23 -9.60 -14.08 7.52
C GLU A 23 -8.84 -13.94 8.85
N THR A 24 -7.55 -13.63 8.75
CA THR A 24 -6.65 -13.44 9.90
C THR A 24 -5.86 -12.13 9.73
N PRO A 25 -5.70 -11.30 10.78
CA PRO A 25 -4.85 -10.12 10.69
C PRO A 25 -3.36 -10.52 10.66
N VAL A 26 -2.59 -9.97 9.72
CA VAL A 26 -1.15 -10.19 9.61
C VAL A 26 -0.45 -8.85 9.38
N LEU A 27 0.42 -8.45 10.31
CA LEU A 27 1.17 -7.18 10.26
C LEU A 27 0.30 -5.93 10.02
N GLY A 28 -1.00 -5.96 10.34
CA GLY A 28 -1.94 -4.86 10.09
C GLY A 28 -2.71 -4.96 8.76
N MET A 29 -2.38 -5.93 7.91
CA MET A 29 -3.18 -6.36 6.75
C MET A 29 -4.15 -7.48 7.13
N LYS A 30 -5.03 -7.86 6.20
CA LYS A 30 -5.88 -9.05 6.30
C LYS A 30 -5.35 -10.15 5.38
N TRP A 31 -5.18 -11.34 5.93
CA TRP A 31 -4.82 -12.55 5.19
C TRP A 31 -6.05 -13.44 5.04
N ASN A 32 -6.44 -13.73 3.80
CA ASN A 32 -7.40 -14.76 3.49
C ASN A 32 -6.63 -16.09 3.34
N ARG A 33 -6.86 -17.01 4.28
CA ARG A 33 -6.18 -18.30 4.34
C ARG A 33 -6.63 -19.26 3.25
N GLN A 34 -7.90 -19.22 2.86
CA GLN A 34 -8.43 -20.09 1.82
C GLN A 34 -7.82 -19.81 0.44
N LEU A 35 -7.70 -18.53 0.09
CA LEU A 35 -7.15 -18.08 -1.21
C LEU A 35 -5.65 -17.77 -1.16
N ASP A 36 -5.05 -17.88 0.02
CA ASP A 36 -3.69 -17.44 0.33
C ASP A 36 -3.34 -16.03 -0.19
N SER A 37 -4.21 -15.06 0.11
CA SER A 37 -4.10 -13.69 -0.38
C SER A 37 -4.12 -12.65 0.73
N LEU A 38 -3.36 -11.58 0.53
CA LEU A 38 -3.31 -10.42 1.42
C LEU A 38 -4.15 -9.29 0.84
N ARG A 39 -4.81 -8.53 1.71
CA ARG A 39 -5.48 -7.28 1.38
C ARG A 39 -5.32 -6.24 2.49
N VAL A 40 -5.44 -4.96 2.15
CA VAL A 40 -5.41 -3.87 3.12
C VAL A 40 -6.60 -3.94 4.07
N ASN A 41 -6.38 -3.53 5.32
CA ASN A 41 -7.45 -3.44 6.31
C ASN A 41 -8.17 -2.08 6.22
N MET A 42 -9.40 -2.10 5.71
CA MET A 42 -10.24 -0.92 5.53
C MET A 42 -11.37 -0.78 6.56
N SER A 43 -11.38 -1.59 7.62
CA SER A 43 -12.44 -1.61 8.67
C SER A 43 -12.67 -0.26 9.38
N TRP A 44 -11.74 0.68 9.24
CA TRP A 44 -11.80 2.02 9.81
C TRP A 44 -12.61 3.00 8.95
N MET A 45 -12.86 2.71 7.66
CA MET A 45 -13.52 3.65 6.74
C MET A 45 -14.92 4.05 7.21
N ASN A 46 -15.72 3.08 7.65
CA ASN A 46 -17.10 3.31 8.10
C ASN A 46 -17.19 4.06 9.44
N LYS A 47 -16.07 4.15 10.18
CA LYS A 47 -16.01 4.82 11.49
C LYS A 47 -15.61 6.30 11.38
N LEU A 48 -15.23 6.75 10.20
CA LEU A 48 -14.67 8.07 9.98
C LEU A 48 -15.76 9.05 9.49
N SER A 49 -15.98 10.13 10.24
CA SER A 49 -16.75 11.27 9.73
C SER A 49 -15.83 12.26 9.00
N LEU A 50 -16.22 12.66 7.79
CA LEU A 50 -15.50 13.62 6.94
C LEU A 50 -16.27 14.94 6.77
N GLU A 51 -17.07 15.33 7.76
CA GLU A 51 -17.80 16.60 7.76
C GLU A 51 -16.86 17.79 7.66
N LYS A 52 -15.80 17.82 8.48
CA LYS A 52 -14.74 18.83 8.41
C LYS A 52 -13.44 18.16 7.99
N ILE A 53 -12.86 18.59 6.86
CA ILE A 53 -11.58 18.07 6.39
C ILE A 53 -10.48 19.08 6.73
N THR A 54 -9.44 18.63 7.41
CA THR A 54 -8.25 19.42 7.76
C THR A 54 -7.00 18.70 7.27
N LYS A 55 -5.84 19.38 7.27
CA LYS A 55 -4.54 18.75 6.96
C LYS A 55 -4.28 17.54 7.85
N ARG A 56 -4.61 17.67 9.14
CA ARG A 56 -4.51 16.58 10.13
C ARG A 56 -5.30 15.36 9.70
N ILE A 57 -6.54 15.56 9.27
CA ILE A 57 -7.44 14.48 8.87
C ILE A 57 -6.93 13.83 7.59
N MET A 58 -6.56 14.62 6.58
CA MET A 58 -6.00 14.09 5.33
C MET A 58 -4.76 13.21 5.58
N LEU A 59 -3.85 13.68 6.44
CA LEU A 59 -2.65 12.91 6.81
C LEU A 59 -3.02 11.64 7.58
N SER A 60 -3.89 11.76 8.58
CA SER A 60 -4.34 10.63 9.38
C SER A 60 -4.97 9.53 8.51
N VAL A 61 -5.86 9.91 7.59
CA VAL A 61 -6.51 8.98 6.65
C VAL A 61 -5.50 8.34 5.71
N ALA A 62 -4.58 9.13 5.13
CA ALA A 62 -3.54 8.58 4.25
C ALA A 62 -2.64 7.57 4.98
N HIS A 63 -2.36 7.77 6.26
CA HIS A 63 -1.55 6.86 7.06
C HIS A 63 -2.32 5.67 7.65
N LYS A 64 -3.66 5.66 7.61
CA LYS A 64 -4.47 4.51 8.04
C LYS A 64 -4.44 3.37 7.02
N VAL A 65 -4.13 3.64 5.76
CA VAL A 65 -3.87 2.61 4.75
C VAL A 65 -2.47 2.06 5.00
N PHE A 66 -2.41 0.95 5.73
CA PHE A 66 -1.17 0.26 6.02
C PHE A 66 -0.85 -0.75 4.92
N ASP A 67 0.28 -0.55 4.25
CA ASP A 67 0.75 -1.39 3.15
C ASP A 67 2.29 -1.45 3.17
N PRO A 68 2.87 -2.52 3.73
CA PRO A 68 4.32 -2.65 3.88
C PRO A 68 5.04 -2.95 2.55
N ILE A 69 4.34 -3.53 1.57
CA ILE A 69 4.91 -3.92 0.27
C ILE A 69 4.66 -2.87 -0.82
N GLY A 70 3.72 -1.95 -0.59
CA GLY A 70 3.42 -0.82 -1.47
C GLY A 70 2.53 -1.16 -2.65
N TYR A 71 1.79 -2.28 -2.66
CA TYR A 71 0.90 -2.62 -3.78
C TYR A 71 -0.23 -1.58 -3.99
N THR A 72 -0.58 -0.81 -2.97
CA THR A 72 -1.51 0.33 -3.01
C THR A 72 -0.84 1.65 -3.39
N ALA A 73 0.47 1.67 -3.66
CA ALA A 73 1.24 2.88 -3.95
C ALA A 73 0.64 3.80 -5.02
N PRO A 74 0.02 3.31 -6.13
CA PRO A 74 -0.63 4.18 -7.11
C PRO A 74 -1.78 4.99 -6.50
N VAL A 75 -2.62 4.35 -5.67
CA VAL A 75 -3.76 4.99 -5.00
C VAL A 75 -3.29 5.91 -3.89
N MET A 76 -2.23 5.51 -3.18
CA MET A 76 -1.67 6.27 -2.06
C MET A 76 -0.79 7.44 -2.47
N LEU A 77 -0.48 7.60 -3.76
CA LEU A 77 0.22 8.77 -4.26
C LEU A 77 -0.67 10.02 -4.29
N CYS A 78 -1.95 9.86 -4.66
CA CYS A 78 -2.93 10.93 -4.73
C CYS A 78 -3.05 11.77 -3.43
N PRO A 79 -3.30 11.17 -2.24
CA PRO A 79 -3.43 11.93 -1.00
C PRO A 79 -2.12 12.60 -0.59
N LYS A 80 -0.97 12.00 -0.93
CA LYS A 80 0.36 12.59 -0.70
C LYS A 80 0.53 13.89 -1.49
N LEU A 81 0.14 13.89 -2.78
CA LEU A 81 0.15 15.09 -3.63
C LEU A 81 -0.84 16.14 -3.12
N MET A 82 -2.06 15.74 -2.73
CA MET A 82 -3.06 16.63 -2.15
C MET A 82 -2.57 17.27 -0.84
N LEU A 83 -1.90 16.50 0.04
CA LEU A 83 -1.26 17.03 1.24
C LEU A 83 -0.19 18.06 0.87
N GLN A 84 0.67 17.78 -0.11
CA GLN A 84 1.66 18.74 -0.60
C GLN A 84 1.02 20.05 -1.10
N LYS A 85 -0.10 19.96 -1.83
CA LYS A 85 -0.90 21.14 -2.24
C LYS A 85 -1.41 21.90 -1.01
N ALA A 86 -1.99 21.20 -0.02
CA ALA A 86 -2.50 21.81 1.21
C ALA A 86 -1.39 22.57 1.96
N TRP A 87 -0.18 22.01 2.03
CA TRP A 87 0.96 22.65 2.67
C TRP A 87 1.33 23.98 2.01
N LYS A 88 1.26 24.06 0.67
CA LYS A 88 1.53 25.30 -0.09
C LYS A 88 0.49 26.41 0.15
N MET A 89 -0.73 26.06 0.54
CA MET A 89 -1.81 27.03 0.79
C MET A 89 -1.61 27.88 2.06
N SER A 90 -0.56 27.65 2.86
CA SER A 90 -0.23 28.41 4.08
C SER A 90 -1.36 28.47 5.15
N ILE A 91 -2.32 27.55 5.10
CA ILE A 91 -3.37 27.40 6.12
C ILE A 91 -2.89 26.58 7.33
N GLY A 92 -3.53 26.75 8.48
CA GLY A 92 -3.22 25.99 9.70
C GLY A 92 -3.54 24.50 9.60
N TRP A 93 -3.07 23.74 10.59
CA TRP A 93 -3.20 22.28 10.63
C TRP A 93 -4.65 21.80 10.81
N ASP A 94 -5.41 22.53 11.62
CA ASP A 94 -6.81 22.25 11.98
C ASP A 94 -7.80 23.23 11.31
N THR A 95 -7.28 24.05 10.38
CA THR A 95 -8.09 24.90 9.49
C THR A 95 -8.81 24.01 8.47
N GLU A 96 -10.09 24.30 8.23
CA GLU A 96 -10.87 23.57 7.25
C GLU A 96 -10.37 23.80 5.82
N ILE A 97 -10.24 22.71 5.08
CA ILE A 97 -9.93 22.71 3.65
C ILE A 97 -11.25 22.76 2.89
N THR A 98 -11.37 23.76 2.02
CA THR A 98 -12.57 24.02 1.22
C THR A 98 -12.24 23.98 -0.28
N GLY A 99 -13.25 24.14 -1.14
CA GLY A 99 -13.06 24.24 -2.59
C GLY A 99 -12.64 22.93 -3.25
N ASN A 100 -11.78 23.01 -4.27
CA ASN A 100 -11.44 21.87 -5.13
C ASN A 100 -10.68 20.77 -4.37
N LEU A 101 -9.75 21.14 -3.50
CA LEU A 101 -8.93 20.18 -2.76
C LEU A 101 -9.79 19.30 -1.84
N ARG A 102 -10.84 19.88 -1.24
CA ARG A 102 -11.82 19.12 -0.46
C ARG A 102 -12.55 18.09 -1.32
N LYS A 103 -13.02 18.50 -2.51
CA LYS A 103 -13.73 17.62 -3.46
C LYS A 103 -12.82 16.48 -3.94
N GLU A 104 -11.59 16.81 -4.34
CA GLU A 104 -10.56 15.84 -4.74
C GLU A 104 -10.33 14.79 -3.65
N PHE A 105 -10.16 15.22 -2.39
CA PHE A 105 -9.92 14.32 -1.27
C PHE A 105 -11.13 13.44 -0.95
N LEU A 106 -12.35 13.99 -1.00
CA LEU A 106 -13.58 13.21 -0.79
C LEU A 106 -13.78 12.17 -1.89
N GLN A 107 -13.52 12.52 -3.15
CA GLN A 107 -13.59 11.58 -4.26
C GLN A 107 -12.59 10.44 -4.06
N TRP A 108 -11.32 10.78 -3.78
CA TRP A 108 -10.29 9.78 -3.50
C TRP A 108 -10.69 8.86 -2.33
N PHE A 109 -11.28 9.41 -1.27
CA PHE A 109 -11.74 8.63 -0.12
C PHE A 109 -12.88 7.66 -0.48
N GLN A 110 -13.80 8.08 -1.35
CA GLN A 110 -14.88 7.20 -1.83
C GLN A 110 -14.32 6.08 -2.71
N ASP A 111 -13.40 6.41 -3.61
CA ASP A 111 -12.74 5.45 -4.51
C ASP A 111 -11.87 4.45 -3.74
N LEU A 112 -11.42 4.81 -2.53
CA LEU A 112 -10.62 3.95 -1.66
C LEU A 112 -11.33 2.64 -1.31
N LYS A 113 -12.67 2.59 -1.38
CA LYS A 113 -13.45 1.36 -1.19
C LYS A 113 -13.11 0.28 -2.21
N ILE A 114 -12.70 0.67 -3.42
CA ILE A 114 -12.29 -0.27 -4.48
C ILE A 114 -11.08 -1.12 -4.03
N LEU A 115 -10.25 -0.59 -3.12
CA LEU A 115 -9.12 -1.36 -2.56
C LEU A 115 -9.57 -2.55 -1.70
N GLU A 116 -10.82 -2.60 -1.22
CA GLU A 116 -11.33 -3.77 -0.46
C GLU A 116 -11.41 -5.05 -1.31
N GLU A 117 -11.58 -4.88 -2.62
CA GLU A 117 -11.63 -5.95 -3.61
C GLU A 117 -10.23 -6.33 -4.12
N SER A 118 -9.25 -5.44 -3.92
CA SER A 118 -7.87 -5.63 -4.34
C SER A 118 -7.11 -6.53 -3.38
N HIS A 119 -6.59 -7.63 -3.91
CA HIS A 119 -5.82 -8.62 -3.18
C HIS A 119 -4.54 -8.95 -3.94
N ILE A 120 -3.54 -9.40 -3.19
CA ILE A 120 -2.26 -9.87 -3.72
C ILE A 120 -1.97 -11.25 -3.16
N SER A 121 -1.44 -12.17 -3.98
CA SER A 121 -1.04 -13.48 -3.47
C SER A 121 0.10 -13.33 -2.46
N ARG A 122 0.00 -14.00 -1.31
CA ARG A 122 1.06 -13.99 -0.29
C ARG A 122 2.28 -14.79 -0.74
N TRP A 123 2.04 -15.92 -1.41
CA TRP A 123 3.09 -16.79 -1.90
C TRP A 123 3.45 -16.46 -3.35
N ILE A 124 4.72 -16.15 -3.59
CA ILE A 124 5.25 -15.76 -4.90
C ILE A 124 5.60 -16.96 -5.81
N ASN A 125 5.21 -18.17 -5.43
CA ASN A 125 5.40 -19.40 -6.20
C ASN A 125 6.87 -19.71 -6.58
N VAL A 126 7.81 -19.41 -5.69
CA VAL A 126 9.24 -19.71 -5.87
C VAL A 126 9.60 -21.00 -5.14
N THR A 127 10.28 -21.90 -5.84
CA THR A 127 10.81 -23.17 -5.33
C THR A 127 12.29 -23.29 -5.69
N ALA A 128 13.00 -24.26 -5.09
CA ALA A 128 14.41 -24.51 -5.42
C ALA A 128 14.62 -24.91 -6.89
N GLU A 129 13.61 -25.55 -7.50
CA GLU A 129 13.68 -26.06 -8.87
C GLU A 129 13.53 -24.95 -9.90
N ASN A 130 12.63 -23.99 -9.64
CA ASN A 130 12.33 -22.90 -10.56
C ASN A 130 13.17 -21.64 -10.34
N LEU A 131 13.97 -21.59 -9.27
CA LEU A 131 14.81 -20.44 -8.91
C LEU A 131 15.76 -20.01 -10.06
N LYS A 132 16.28 -20.96 -10.83
CA LYS A 132 17.16 -20.68 -11.99
C LYS A 132 16.46 -19.98 -13.15
N HIS A 133 15.12 -19.98 -13.14
CA HIS A 133 14.26 -19.31 -14.13
C HIS A 133 13.66 -18.00 -13.61
N CYS A 134 14.04 -17.59 -12.40
CA CYS A 134 13.63 -16.34 -11.80
C CYS A 134 14.55 -15.20 -12.22
N THR A 135 13.95 -14.09 -12.63
CA THR A 135 14.64 -12.82 -12.90
C THR A 135 13.91 -11.70 -12.19
N ILE A 136 14.65 -10.71 -11.70
CA ILE A 136 14.05 -9.53 -11.05
C ILE A 136 13.94 -8.42 -12.09
N HIS A 137 12.73 -7.91 -12.29
CA HIS A 137 12.44 -6.82 -13.21
C HIS A 137 12.07 -5.59 -12.39
N THR A 138 12.89 -4.56 -12.49
CA THR A 138 12.66 -3.27 -11.83
C THR A 138 12.29 -2.23 -12.87
N PHE A 139 11.18 -1.55 -12.64
CA PHE A 139 10.75 -0.40 -13.43
C PHE A 139 10.76 0.82 -12.54
N CYS A 140 11.34 1.91 -13.04
CA CYS A 140 11.33 3.20 -12.38
C CYS A 140 10.70 4.21 -13.33
N ASP A 141 9.87 5.10 -12.79
CA ASP A 141 9.29 6.21 -13.52
C ASP A 141 9.30 7.45 -12.64
N ALA A 142 9.53 8.61 -13.25
CA ALA A 142 9.57 9.89 -12.56
C ALA A 142 8.87 10.99 -13.35
N SER A 143 8.24 11.88 -12.60
CA SER A 143 7.57 13.07 -13.10
C SER A 143 8.00 14.29 -12.29
N LYS A 144 7.49 15.46 -12.67
CA LYS A 144 7.69 16.69 -11.89
C LYS A 144 7.03 16.63 -10.51
N GLU A 145 6.06 15.74 -10.31
CA GLU A 145 5.26 15.67 -9.09
C GLU A 145 5.69 14.52 -8.17
N ALA A 146 6.12 13.41 -8.74
CA ALA A 146 6.42 12.19 -8.00
C ALA A 146 7.32 11.25 -8.82
N TYR A 147 7.96 10.33 -8.12
CA TYR A 147 8.69 9.21 -8.72
C TYR A 147 8.33 7.93 -7.98
N ALA A 148 8.40 6.82 -8.70
CA ALA A 148 8.09 5.51 -8.18
C ALA A 148 9.00 4.44 -8.79
N ALA A 149 9.23 3.39 -8.02
CA ALA A 149 9.87 2.17 -8.47
C ALA A 149 8.98 0.98 -8.12
N VAL A 150 8.87 0.04 -9.04
CA VAL A 150 8.16 -1.22 -8.86
C VAL A 150 9.07 -2.38 -9.24
N VAL A 151 9.05 -3.41 -8.40
CA VAL A 151 9.88 -4.60 -8.54
C VAL A 151 8.95 -5.80 -8.71
N PHE A 152 9.05 -6.45 -9.86
CA PHE A 152 8.40 -7.71 -10.15
C PHE A 152 9.42 -8.84 -10.15
N LEU A 153 8.99 -10.01 -9.71
CA LEU A 153 9.69 -11.25 -10.01
C LEU A 153 9.11 -11.79 -11.30
N ARG A 154 9.96 -12.01 -12.30
CA ARG A 154 9.60 -12.76 -13.51
C ARG A 154 10.01 -14.20 -13.31
N LEU A 155 9.02 -15.08 -13.26
CA LEU A 155 9.18 -16.52 -13.21
C LEU A 155 8.72 -17.12 -14.54
N GLU A 156 9.62 -17.83 -15.21
CA GLU A 156 9.31 -18.55 -16.44
C GLU A 156 9.25 -20.06 -16.15
N GLU A 157 8.09 -20.66 -16.41
CA GLU A 157 7.80 -22.06 -16.08
C GLU A 157 6.90 -22.65 -17.16
N GLU A 158 7.35 -23.74 -17.79
CA GLU A 158 6.59 -24.51 -18.79
C GLU A 158 6.03 -23.65 -19.95
N GLY A 159 6.76 -22.63 -20.37
CA GLY A 159 6.34 -21.70 -21.44
C GLY A 159 5.33 -20.63 -20.99
N SER A 160 5.00 -20.58 -19.69
CA SER A 160 4.22 -19.51 -19.07
C SER A 160 5.12 -18.54 -18.31
N VAL A 161 4.73 -17.27 -18.25
CA VAL A 161 5.42 -16.24 -17.46
C VAL A 161 4.50 -15.72 -16.39
N LYS A 162 4.92 -15.86 -15.12
CA LYS A 162 4.25 -15.28 -13.96
C LYS A 162 5.03 -14.03 -13.51
N LEU A 163 4.31 -12.97 -13.16
CA LEU A 163 4.88 -11.67 -12.75
C LEU A 163 4.39 -11.23 -11.35
N PRO A 164 4.65 -11.99 -10.26
CA PRO A 164 4.27 -11.53 -8.93
C PRO A 164 4.99 -10.22 -8.56
N LEU A 165 4.22 -9.31 -7.97
CA LEU A 165 4.74 -8.07 -7.41
C LEU A 165 5.53 -8.37 -6.13
N LEU A 166 6.78 -7.92 -6.06
CA LEU A 166 7.60 -8.05 -4.86
C LEU A 166 7.47 -6.82 -3.96
N ALA A 167 7.64 -5.63 -4.54
CA ALA A 167 7.54 -4.38 -3.81
C ALA A 167 7.33 -3.20 -4.75
N THR A 168 6.64 -2.18 -4.26
CA THR A 168 6.52 -0.88 -4.91
C THR A 168 6.83 0.21 -3.91
N LYS A 169 7.41 1.30 -4.38
CA LYS A 169 7.64 2.49 -3.56
C LYS A 169 7.35 3.74 -4.37
N SER A 170 6.54 4.64 -3.81
CA SER A 170 6.26 5.94 -4.39
C SER A 170 6.65 7.07 -3.43
N ARG A 171 7.25 8.12 -3.99
CA ARG A 171 7.67 9.32 -3.27
C ARG A 171 7.27 10.57 -4.04
N ILE A 172 6.92 11.62 -3.29
CA ILE A 172 6.65 12.93 -3.88
C ILE A 172 8.00 13.55 -4.30
N ALA A 173 8.03 14.19 -5.46
CA ALA A 173 9.21 14.92 -5.92
C ALA A 173 9.53 16.09 -4.97
N PRO A 174 10.81 16.34 -4.66
CA PRO A 174 11.22 17.47 -3.84
C PRO A 174 10.81 18.82 -4.44
N LEU A 175 10.29 19.73 -3.62
CA LEU A 175 9.88 21.07 -4.06
C LEU A 175 11.03 21.93 -4.59
N ARG A 176 12.25 21.69 -4.08
CA ARG A 176 13.46 22.46 -4.42
C ARG A 176 14.37 21.75 -5.43
N GLY A 177 13.86 20.72 -6.11
CA GLY A 177 14.49 20.20 -7.32
C GLY A 177 15.17 18.85 -7.22
N GLY A 178 15.33 18.30 -8.43
CA GLY A 178 15.89 17.03 -8.86
C GLY A 178 15.47 16.91 -10.33
N THR A 179 16.38 16.62 -11.27
CA THR A 179 15.97 16.43 -12.66
C THR A 179 15.23 15.10 -12.79
N ILE A 180 14.28 14.99 -13.72
CA ILE A 180 13.57 13.73 -13.97
C ILE A 180 14.57 12.57 -14.18
N PRO A 181 15.63 12.72 -15.01
CA PRO A 181 16.65 11.68 -15.15
C PRO A 181 17.33 11.28 -13.83
N CYS A 182 17.60 12.23 -12.92
CA CYS A 182 18.17 11.90 -11.62
C CYS A 182 17.18 11.16 -10.70
N MET A 183 15.88 11.38 -10.84
CA MET A 183 14.84 10.74 -10.03
C MET A 183 14.44 9.35 -10.55
N GLU A 184 14.72 9.04 -11.82
CA GLU A 184 14.54 7.70 -12.42
C GLU A 184 15.63 6.71 -11.97
N LEU A 185 16.78 7.21 -11.53
CA LEU A 185 17.87 6.35 -11.06
C LEU A 185 17.49 5.68 -9.73
N PRO A 186 17.59 4.35 -9.62
CA PRO A 186 17.37 3.65 -8.35
C PRO A 186 18.45 4.07 -7.34
N TRP A 187 17.99 4.36 -6.11
CA TRP A 187 18.83 4.75 -4.97
C TRP A 187 19.50 3.55 -4.31
#